data_AF-A0A3B1JGC6-F1
#
_entry.id   AF-A0A3B1JGC6-F1
#
_cell.length_a   1.000
_cell.length_b   1.000
_cell.length_c   1.000
_cell.angle_alpha   90.00
_cell.angle_beta   90.00
_cell.angle_gamma   90.00
#
_symmetry.space_group_name_H-M   'P 1'
#
loop_
_entity.id
_entity.type
_entity.pdbx_description
1 polymer ?
#
loop_
_entity_poly.entity_id
_entity_poly.type
_entity_poly.pdbx_seq_one_letter_code
_entity_poly.pdbx_strand_id
1 'polypeptide(L)'
;MGFWGSVLLLLAGAVASLAQLERYDPSKISTCSQGLISCSVVDDWSIVQEEDSGPVEISDVDVKPVLCCKQNQRCEACLLITIHIRILNQTEGSGEDSGDSEDENEGVITVRYYSGPNLPQYRRIFFTVTPAARRKQVEAQLKVVECRDVFPGSRVNVTVSSFNRSVSFPSLSEVCPYADLEECKTPRVIPVIDRSGGVAELREVDEDVSHPERLRICVRRGLVGKCWKSPPIIPLHSVTSCMCFQAWTNGSRTWSCPFTKNKEFRENAVRNASLTVSHNKTNDGRPVLSWILSAPCSLEAEVWPCRMGAGPGSDCKEVPGFRVKYTKDLQWSENNSTLWISGEFVNFSSHRHFLHCVKFKVDGVISDPVCQYNTRRWRWSAPVLVALLVFGLVGVGVCLLRRRIRGQLKLLLIFKALKKQHIILI
;
A
#
# COMPACT_ATOMS: atom_id res chain seq x y z
N MET A 1 19.45 -47.27 -45.14
CA MET A 1 19.69 -47.20 -43.68
C MET A 1 20.84 -46.21 -43.47
N GLY A 2 20.70 -45.04 -42.85
CA GLY A 2 19.56 -44.44 -42.19
C GLY A 2 19.84 -42.96 -41.88
N PHE A 3 18.74 -42.21 -41.77
CA PHE A 3 18.50 -41.18 -40.75
C PHE A 3 19.47 -40.01 -40.65
N TRP A 4 19.62 -39.22 -41.71
CA TRP A 4 20.04 -37.82 -41.60
C TRP A 4 19.03 -36.94 -42.35
N GLY A 5 18.08 -36.39 -41.62
CA GLY A 5 17.10 -35.46 -42.18
C GLY A 5 15.82 -35.45 -41.36
N SER A 6 15.84 -34.75 -40.22
CA SER A 6 14.68 -34.10 -39.58
C SER A 6 15.04 -33.61 -38.17
N VAL A 7 15.74 -32.48 -38.06
CA VAL A 7 15.72 -31.66 -36.85
C VAL A 7 15.71 -30.19 -37.28
N LEU A 8 14.61 -29.75 -37.88
CA LEU A 8 14.40 -28.34 -38.18
C LEU A 8 12.90 -28.10 -38.44
N LEU A 9 12.09 -28.29 -37.39
CA LEU A 9 10.71 -27.82 -37.29
C LEU A 9 10.22 -28.22 -35.90
N LEU A 10 10.21 -27.28 -34.95
CA LEU A 10 9.33 -27.22 -33.76
C LEU A 10 9.74 -26.03 -32.86
N LEU A 11 9.84 -24.85 -33.47
CA LEU A 11 9.76 -23.58 -32.75
C LEU A 11 8.80 -22.64 -33.50
N ALA A 12 7.61 -23.16 -33.79
CA ALA A 12 6.45 -22.28 -33.92
C ALA A 12 6.03 -21.92 -32.49
N GLY A 13 6.71 -20.91 -31.95
CA GLY A 13 6.30 -20.28 -30.71
C GLY A 13 4.84 -19.88 -30.85
N ALA A 14 4.00 -20.38 -29.94
CA ALA A 14 2.68 -19.85 -29.71
C ALA A 14 2.85 -18.39 -29.27
N VAL A 15 2.91 -17.48 -30.25
CA VAL A 15 2.56 -16.08 -30.02
C VAL A 15 1.06 -16.13 -29.76
N ALA A 16 0.69 -16.27 -28.48
CA ALA A 16 -0.64 -15.91 -28.05
C ALA A 16 -0.76 -14.42 -28.35
N SER A 17 -1.28 -14.10 -29.54
CA SER A 17 -1.71 -12.75 -29.86
C SER A 17 -2.73 -12.39 -28.79
N LEU A 18 -2.38 -11.48 -27.88
CA LEU A 18 -3.35 -10.80 -27.05
C LEU A 18 -4.43 -10.29 -28.01
N ALA A 19 -5.63 -10.87 -27.92
CA ALA A 19 -6.75 -10.46 -28.76
C ALA A 19 -7.06 -9.01 -28.41
N GLN A 20 -6.57 -8.08 -29.24
CA GLN A 20 -6.83 -6.67 -29.06
C GLN A 20 -8.31 -6.42 -29.35
N LEU A 21 -8.98 -5.72 -28.43
CA LEU A 21 -10.36 -5.30 -28.64
C LEU A 21 -10.45 -4.37 -29.84
N GLU A 22 -11.49 -4.56 -30.66
CA GLU A 22 -11.78 -3.69 -31.79
C GLU A 22 -12.12 -2.28 -31.29
N ARG A 23 -11.59 -1.26 -31.97
CA ARG A 23 -11.90 0.15 -31.65
C ARG A 23 -13.09 0.60 -32.47
N TYR A 24 -14.08 1.17 -31.78
CA TYR A 24 -15.31 1.66 -32.38
C TYR A 24 -15.43 3.18 -32.23
N ASP A 25 -16.05 3.84 -33.22
CA ASP A 25 -16.25 5.29 -33.22
C ASP A 25 -17.54 5.65 -32.47
N PRO A 26 -17.46 6.39 -31.34
CA PRO A 26 -18.63 6.74 -30.53
C PRO A 26 -19.62 7.67 -31.24
N SER A 27 -19.28 8.26 -32.39
CA SER A 27 -20.23 9.05 -33.20
C SER A 27 -21.30 8.22 -33.91
N LYS A 28 -21.15 6.88 -33.93
CA LYS A 28 -22.06 5.93 -34.58
C LYS A 28 -22.81 5.07 -33.54
N ILE A 29 -23.63 5.70 -32.71
CA ILE A 29 -24.37 5.02 -31.62
C ILE A 29 -25.28 3.91 -32.15
N SER A 30 -25.93 4.15 -33.29
CA SER A 30 -26.65 3.14 -34.05
C SER A 30 -26.38 3.27 -35.54
N THR A 31 -26.29 2.13 -36.22
CA THR A 31 -26.21 2.09 -37.68
C THR A 31 -27.16 1.04 -38.23
N CYS A 32 -27.88 1.43 -39.27
CA CYS A 32 -28.76 0.54 -40.02
C CYS A 32 -28.14 0.16 -41.36
N SER A 33 -28.31 -1.11 -41.73
CA SER A 33 -27.93 -1.59 -43.05
C SER A 33 -29.01 -1.29 -44.10
N GLN A 34 -28.76 -1.75 -45.32
CA GLN A 34 -29.72 -1.65 -46.42
C GLN A 34 -31.10 -2.16 -46.03
N GLY A 35 -32.14 -1.38 -46.36
CA GLY A 35 -33.54 -1.71 -46.15
C GLY A 35 -34.19 -1.06 -44.94
N LEU A 36 -33.39 -0.55 -44.00
CA LEU A 36 -33.83 0.19 -42.80
C LEU A 36 -33.38 1.65 -42.88
N ILE A 37 -34.24 2.58 -42.46
CA ILE A 37 -33.95 4.02 -42.38
C ILE A 37 -34.39 4.59 -41.04
N SER A 38 -33.97 5.82 -40.74
CA SER A 38 -34.41 6.59 -39.55
C SER A 38 -34.13 5.91 -38.21
N CYS A 39 -33.01 5.20 -38.12
CA CYS A 39 -32.71 4.41 -36.93
C CYS A 39 -32.29 5.28 -35.76
N SER A 40 -33.05 5.23 -34.67
CA SER A 40 -32.81 6.01 -33.46
C SER A 40 -32.88 5.12 -32.22
N VAL A 41 -32.05 5.43 -31.23
CA VAL A 41 -31.98 4.70 -29.96
C VAL A 41 -32.46 5.63 -28.87
N VAL A 42 -33.41 5.16 -28.06
CA VAL A 42 -33.98 5.91 -26.95
C VAL A 42 -33.75 5.13 -25.66
N ASP A 43 -33.31 5.85 -24.63
CA ASP A 43 -33.22 5.35 -23.26
C ASP A 43 -34.65 5.18 -22.71
N ASP A 44 -35.06 3.94 -22.42
CA ASP A 44 -36.35 3.67 -21.76
C ASP A 44 -36.08 3.23 -20.32
N TRP A 45 -36.67 3.95 -19.37
CA TRP A 45 -36.57 3.67 -17.93
C TRP A 45 -37.81 2.94 -17.40
N SER A 46 -38.81 2.70 -18.26
CA SER A 46 -40.02 2.01 -17.89
C SER A 46 -39.78 0.49 -17.81
N ILE A 47 -40.19 -0.13 -16.70
CA ILE A 47 -40.09 -1.58 -16.44
C ILE A 47 -41.18 -2.34 -17.24
N VAL A 48 -41.92 -1.64 -18.10
CA VAL A 48 -43.06 -2.20 -18.82
C VAL A 48 -42.54 -3.02 -19.98
N GLN A 49 -42.87 -4.30 -19.95
CA GLN A 49 -42.57 -5.27 -20.98
C GLN A 49 -43.37 -4.88 -22.24
N GLU A 50 -42.77 -4.11 -23.14
CA GLU A 50 -43.32 -3.82 -24.46
C GLU A 50 -42.63 -4.69 -25.52
N GLU A 51 -43.49 -5.37 -26.29
CA GLU A 51 -43.13 -6.36 -27.30
C GLU A 51 -42.44 -5.72 -28.50
N ASP A 52 -41.48 -6.44 -29.08
CA ASP A 52 -40.92 -6.07 -30.38
C ASP A 52 -42.08 -5.95 -31.39
N SER A 53 -42.08 -4.88 -32.19
CA SER A 53 -43.18 -4.57 -33.11
C SER A 53 -42.64 -4.21 -34.49
N GLY A 54 -43.49 -4.37 -35.50
CA GLY A 54 -43.23 -4.02 -36.88
C GLY A 54 -43.09 -5.22 -37.82
N PRO A 55 -42.87 -4.97 -39.12
CA PRO A 55 -42.89 -6.00 -40.16
C PRO A 55 -41.55 -6.75 -40.25
N VAL A 56 -41.01 -7.21 -39.11
CA VAL A 56 -39.70 -7.84 -39.05
C VAL A 56 -39.63 -9.02 -38.08
N GLU A 57 -38.74 -9.97 -38.36
CA GLU A 57 -38.41 -11.09 -37.49
C GLU A 57 -36.91 -11.08 -37.14
N ILE A 58 -36.57 -11.26 -35.86
CA ILE A 58 -35.17 -11.33 -35.43
C ILE A 58 -34.64 -12.75 -35.68
N SER A 59 -33.56 -12.83 -36.47
CA SER A 59 -32.96 -14.10 -36.89
C SER A 59 -31.76 -14.53 -36.04
N ASP A 60 -30.93 -13.58 -35.59
CA ASP A 60 -29.81 -13.83 -34.69
C ASP A 60 -29.33 -12.54 -34.01
N VAL A 61 -28.59 -12.70 -32.91
CA VAL A 61 -27.96 -11.62 -32.15
C VAL A 61 -26.52 -11.98 -31.85
N ASP A 62 -25.60 -11.13 -32.29
CA ASP A 62 -24.17 -11.20 -31.98
C ASP A 62 -23.79 -10.06 -31.03
N VAL A 63 -22.94 -10.36 -30.04
CA VAL A 63 -22.53 -9.40 -29.00
C VAL A 63 -21.03 -9.50 -28.80
N LYS A 64 -20.33 -8.37 -28.96
CA LYS A 64 -18.87 -8.30 -28.85
C LYS A 64 -18.42 -7.19 -27.90
N PRO A 65 -17.38 -7.42 -27.09
CA PRO A 65 -16.74 -6.37 -26.34
C PRO A 65 -15.91 -5.52 -27.29
N VAL A 66 -16.02 -4.20 -27.18
CA VAL A 66 -15.27 -3.23 -28.01
C VAL A 66 -14.79 -2.06 -27.15
N LEU A 67 -13.87 -1.27 -27.69
CA LEU A 67 -13.40 -0.03 -27.07
C LEU A 67 -13.94 1.17 -27.87
N CYS A 68 -14.79 2.00 -27.28
CA CYS A 68 -15.22 3.24 -27.92
C CYS A 68 -14.21 4.34 -27.62
N CYS A 69 -13.52 4.84 -28.65
CA CYS A 69 -12.49 5.86 -28.49
C CYS A 69 -12.85 7.11 -29.28
N LYS A 70 -12.86 8.28 -28.65
CA LYS A 70 -13.03 9.55 -29.36
C LYS A 70 -11.72 9.92 -30.08
N GLN A 71 -11.79 10.56 -31.25
CA GLN A 71 -10.59 11.00 -31.97
C GLN A 71 -9.69 11.84 -31.04
N ASN A 72 -8.44 11.39 -30.86
CA ASN A 72 -7.44 11.97 -29.95
C ASN A 72 -7.81 12.02 -28.45
N GLN A 73 -8.72 11.17 -27.95
CA GLN A 73 -9.05 11.08 -26.52
C GLN A 73 -9.40 9.67 -26.03
N ARG A 74 -9.46 9.58 -24.69
CA ARG A 74 -9.98 8.53 -23.79
C ARG A 74 -10.88 7.50 -24.48
N CYS A 75 -10.58 6.22 -24.25
CA CYS A 75 -11.45 5.12 -24.60
C CYS A 75 -12.37 4.77 -23.41
N GLU A 76 -13.50 4.14 -23.69
CA GLU A 76 -14.37 3.51 -22.69
C GLU A 76 -14.73 2.08 -23.14
N ALA A 77 -15.06 1.23 -22.18
CA ALA A 77 -15.49 -0.14 -22.43
C ALA A 77 -16.95 -0.14 -22.94
N CYS A 78 -17.21 -0.81 -24.07
CA CYS A 78 -18.53 -0.87 -24.66
C CYS A 78 -18.89 -2.27 -25.17
N LEU A 79 -20.16 -2.45 -25.48
CA LEU A 79 -20.71 -3.60 -26.17
C LEU A 79 -21.18 -3.18 -27.55
N LEU A 80 -20.74 -3.92 -28.57
CA LEU A 80 -21.32 -3.87 -29.89
C LEU A 80 -22.34 -4.99 -30.02
N ILE A 81 -23.61 -4.61 -30.15
CA ILE A 81 -24.74 -5.52 -30.32
C ILE A 81 -25.17 -5.46 -31.79
N THR A 82 -25.10 -6.59 -32.49
CA THR A 82 -25.51 -6.71 -33.90
C THR A 82 -26.73 -7.63 -33.99
N ILE A 83 -27.86 -7.04 -34.37
CA ILE A 83 -29.16 -7.72 -34.50
C ILE A 83 -29.40 -7.99 -35.99
N HIS A 84 -29.56 -9.27 -36.33
CA HIS A 84 -29.84 -9.70 -37.70
C HIS A 84 -31.35 -9.87 -37.87
N ILE A 85 -31.91 -9.20 -38.87
CA ILE A 85 -33.35 -9.01 -39.04
C ILE A 85 -33.76 -9.51 -40.41
N ARG A 86 -34.89 -10.24 -40.47
CA ARG A 86 -35.57 -10.60 -41.71
C ARG A 86 -36.81 -9.72 -41.88
N ILE A 87 -36.90 -9.07 -43.04
CA ILE A 87 -38.03 -8.18 -43.35
C ILE A 87 -39.19 -9.00 -43.92
N LEU A 88 -40.37 -8.83 -43.34
CA LEU A 88 -41.59 -9.53 -43.73
C LEU A 88 -42.32 -8.79 -44.86
N ASN A 89 -43.00 -9.56 -45.72
CA ASN A 89 -43.76 -9.01 -46.83
C ASN A 89 -45.05 -8.31 -46.34
N GLN A 90 -45.63 -7.44 -47.16
CA GLN A 90 -47.01 -6.98 -46.96
C GLN A 90 -47.95 -8.14 -47.21
N THR A 91 -48.68 -8.57 -46.19
CA THR A 91 -49.90 -9.35 -46.38
C THR A 91 -50.96 -8.44 -46.95
N GLU A 92 -51.44 -8.73 -48.17
CA GLU A 92 -52.62 -8.05 -48.73
C GLU A 92 -53.81 -8.30 -47.79
N GLY A 93 -54.33 -7.23 -47.21
CA GLY A 93 -55.35 -7.27 -46.17
C GLY A 93 -56.70 -7.80 -46.66
N SER A 94 -57.38 -8.53 -45.80
CA SER A 94 -58.83 -8.72 -45.88
C SER A 94 -59.50 -7.64 -45.02
N GLY A 95 -60.14 -6.66 -45.66
CA GLY A 95 -61.26 -5.90 -45.09
C GLY A 95 -60.94 -4.47 -44.62
N GLU A 96 -61.21 -3.52 -45.51
CA GLU A 96 -61.80 -2.18 -45.28
C GLU A 96 -61.66 -1.56 -43.86
N ASP A 97 -60.70 -0.64 -43.68
CA ASP A 97 -61.01 0.76 -43.32
C ASP A 97 -59.83 1.64 -43.72
N SER A 98 -60.12 2.76 -44.38
CA SER A 98 -59.15 3.70 -44.92
C SER A 98 -58.79 4.75 -43.86
N GLY A 99 -57.61 4.61 -43.26
CA GLY A 99 -56.91 5.67 -42.54
C GLY A 99 -55.41 5.53 -42.83
N ASP A 100 -54.76 6.64 -43.19
CA ASP A 100 -53.33 6.71 -43.56
C ASP A 100 -52.44 5.92 -42.58
N SER A 101 -52.00 4.72 -42.96
CA SER A 101 -51.20 3.84 -42.12
C SER A 101 -49.69 4.05 -42.35
N GLU A 102 -49.18 5.23 -41.98
CA GLU A 102 -47.72 5.45 -41.91
C GLU A 102 -47.05 4.49 -40.90
N ASP A 103 -47.82 3.98 -39.93
CA ASP A 103 -47.38 3.08 -38.86
C ASP A 103 -47.02 1.64 -39.31
N GLU A 104 -47.47 1.17 -40.48
CA GLU A 104 -47.27 -0.23 -40.92
C GLU A 104 -45.80 -0.58 -41.24
N ASN A 105 -44.97 0.43 -41.45
CA ASN A 105 -43.56 0.26 -41.79
C ASN A 105 -42.62 0.61 -40.63
N GLU A 106 -43.18 1.06 -39.51
CA GLU A 106 -42.40 1.35 -38.32
C GLU A 106 -42.11 0.05 -37.56
N GLY A 107 -40.90 -0.03 -37.03
CA GLY A 107 -40.45 -1.16 -36.23
C GLY A 107 -39.74 -0.70 -34.96
N VAL A 108 -39.94 -1.47 -33.91
CA VAL A 108 -39.36 -1.23 -32.59
C VAL A 108 -38.76 -2.53 -32.08
N ILE A 109 -37.49 -2.49 -31.72
CA ILE A 109 -36.80 -3.61 -31.05
C ILE A 109 -36.32 -3.15 -29.68
N THR A 110 -36.59 -3.98 -28.67
CA THR A 110 -36.15 -3.73 -27.29
C THR A 110 -34.93 -4.58 -26.96
N VAL A 111 -33.84 -3.92 -26.57
CA VAL A 111 -32.61 -4.54 -26.09
C VAL A 111 -32.53 -4.36 -24.58
N ARG A 112 -32.42 -5.47 -23.86
CA ARG A 112 -32.17 -5.50 -22.43
C ARG A 112 -30.76 -5.97 -22.17
N TYR A 113 -30.00 -5.26 -21.34
CA TYR A 113 -28.67 -5.73 -20.93
C TYR A 113 -28.38 -5.42 -19.46
N TYR A 114 -27.56 -6.25 -18.83
CA TYR A 114 -27.12 -6.03 -17.44
C TYR A 114 -25.76 -6.65 -17.17
N SER A 115 -24.93 -5.91 -16.44
CA SER A 115 -23.69 -6.37 -15.83
C SER A 115 -23.95 -6.59 -14.33
N GLY A 116 -23.67 -7.77 -13.78
CA GLY A 116 -23.89 -7.99 -12.34
C GLY A 116 -23.01 -7.05 -11.50
N PRO A 117 -23.47 -6.45 -10.38
CA PRO A 117 -24.78 -6.51 -9.71
C PRO A 117 -25.73 -5.34 -10.07
N ASN A 118 -25.59 -4.73 -11.25
CA ASN A 118 -26.35 -3.54 -11.63
C ASN A 118 -27.80 -3.87 -12.03
N LEU A 119 -28.64 -2.84 -12.00
CA LEU A 119 -30.01 -2.91 -12.53
C LEU A 119 -29.97 -3.15 -14.04
N PRO A 120 -30.95 -3.90 -14.59
CA PRO A 120 -31.06 -4.07 -16.03
C PRO A 120 -31.34 -2.75 -16.73
N GLN A 121 -30.58 -2.49 -17.77
CA GLN A 121 -30.73 -1.37 -18.68
C GLN A 121 -31.58 -1.79 -19.88
N TYR A 122 -32.39 -0.86 -20.37
CA TYR A 122 -33.29 -1.06 -21.50
C TYR A 122 -33.04 0.00 -22.57
N ARG A 123 -33.08 -0.44 -23.83
CA ARG A 123 -32.84 0.38 -25.01
C ARG A 123 -33.89 0.04 -26.05
N ARG A 124 -34.62 1.06 -26.52
CA ARG A 124 -35.57 0.90 -27.62
C ARG A 124 -34.96 1.46 -28.88
N ILE A 125 -35.01 0.67 -29.93
CA ILE A 125 -34.47 1.03 -31.23
C ILE A 125 -35.64 1.17 -32.19
N PHE A 126 -35.88 2.39 -32.62
CA PHE A 126 -36.92 2.73 -33.59
C PHE A 126 -36.29 2.78 -34.98
N PHE A 127 -36.97 2.22 -35.97
CA PHE A 127 -36.55 2.26 -37.36
C PHE A 127 -37.77 2.19 -38.28
N THR A 128 -37.58 2.60 -39.54
CA THR A 128 -38.59 2.45 -40.59
C THR A 128 -38.07 1.51 -41.66
N VAL A 129 -38.90 0.56 -42.08
CA VAL A 129 -38.59 -0.38 -43.15
C VAL A 129 -38.95 0.22 -44.50
N THR A 130 -38.02 0.21 -45.44
CA THR A 130 -38.30 0.73 -46.79
C THR A 130 -39.25 -0.20 -47.56
N PRO A 131 -40.22 0.33 -48.32
CA PRO A 131 -41.15 -0.49 -49.10
C PRO A 131 -40.45 -1.44 -50.10
N ALA A 132 -39.32 -1.00 -50.67
CA ALA A 132 -38.51 -1.81 -51.57
C ALA A 132 -37.90 -3.04 -50.87
N ALA A 133 -37.52 -2.90 -49.59
CA ALA A 133 -36.99 -4.01 -48.81
C ALA A 133 -38.08 -5.00 -48.40
N ARG A 134 -39.31 -4.54 -48.13
CA ARG A 134 -40.47 -5.41 -47.87
C ARG A 134 -40.81 -6.29 -49.08
N ARG A 135 -40.86 -5.70 -50.28
CA ARG A 135 -41.14 -6.44 -51.53
C ARG A 135 -40.10 -7.50 -51.86
N LYS A 136 -38.85 -7.26 -51.48
CA LYS A 136 -37.70 -8.14 -51.77
C LYS A 136 -37.32 -9.05 -50.61
N GLN A 137 -37.97 -8.90 -49.44
CA GLN A 137 -37.66 -9.64 -48.20
C GLN A 137 -36.16 -9.63 -47.88
N VAL A 138 -35.56 -8.43 -47.91
CA VAL A 138 -34.12 -8.26 -47.71
C VAL A 138 -33.75 -8.58 -46.27
N GLU A 139 -32.62 -9.25 -46.06
CA GLU A 139 -32.01 -9.38 -44.73
C GLU A 139 -31.31 -8.07 -44.35
N ALA A 140 -31.58 -7.58 -43.15
CA ALA A 140 -31.02 -6.36 -42.61
C ALA A 140 -30.26 -6.60 -41.31
N GLN A 141 -29.41 -5.65 -40.95
CA GLN A 141 -28.61 -5.64 -39.74
C GLN A 141 -28.76 -4.29 -39.05
N LEU A 142 -28.94 -4.36 -37.74
CA LEU A 142 -29.01 -3.22 -36.85
C LEU A 142 -27.85 -3.34 -35.85
N LYS A 143 -26.98 -2.34 -35.81
CA LYS A 143 -25.86 -2.29 -34.87
C LYS A 143 -26.12 -1.21 -33.84
N VAL A 144 -25.93 -1.54 -32.56
CA VAL A 144 -26.06 -0.62 -31.43
C VAL A 144 -24.85 -0.76 -30.53
N VAL A 145 -24.37 0.38 -30.03
CA VAL A 145 -23.22 0.45 -29.13
C VAL A 145 -23.65 0.94 -27.76
N GLU A 146 -23.38 0.14 -26.73
CA GLU A 146 -23.73 0.45 -25.34
C GLU A 146 -22.49 0.47 -24.44
N CYS A 147 -22.20 1.64 -23.84
CA CYS A 147 -21.06 1.84 -22.95
C CYS A 147 -21.45 1.89 -21.47
N ARG A 148 -22.72 2.25 -21.18
CA ARG A 148 -23.17 2.45 -19.79
C ARG A 148 -23.18 1.14 -19.02
N ASP A 149 -22.67 1.19 -17.79
CA ASP A 149 -22.55 0.05 -16.89
C ASP A 149 -21.75 -1.14 -17.48
N VAL A 150 -20.85 -0.87 -18.42
CA VAL A 150 -19.91 -1.84 -18.98
C VAL A 150 -18.51 -1.50 -18.49
N PHE A 151 -17.79 -2.49 -17.94
CA PHE A 151 -16.49 -2.29 -17.32
C PHE A 151 -15.55 -3.44 -17.66
N PRO A 152 -14.22 -3.23 -17.68
CA PRO A 152 -13.27 -4.33 -17.83
C PRO A 152 -13.44 -5.41 -16.77
N GLY A 153 -13.40 -6.68 -17.17
CA GLY A 153 -13.62 -7.85 -16.31
C GLY A 153 -15.08 -8.15 -15.97
N SER A 154 -16.05 -7.34 -16.42
CA SER A 154 -17.46 -7.61 -16.19
C SER A 154 -17.98 -8.71 -17.13
N ARG A 155 -19.01 -9.44 -16.68
CA ARG A 155 -19.81 -10.30 -17.55
C ARG A 155 -21.14 -9.61 -17.80
N VAL A 156 -21.49 -9.43 -19.07
CA VAL A 156 -22.71 -8.75 -19.47
C VAL A 156 -23.62 -9.74 -20.18
N ASN A 157 -24.87 -9.77 -19.74
CA ASN A 157 -25.93 -10.56 -20.38
C ASN A 157 -26.81 -9.61 -21.18
N VAL A 158 -27.05 -9.95 -22.44
CA VAL A 158 -27.87 -9.20 -23.39
C VAL A 158 -29.02 -10.08 -23.82
N THR A 159 -30.23 -9.54 -23.78
CA THR A 159 -31.45 -10.20 -24.20
C THR A 159 -32.17 -9.30 -25.22
N VAL A 160 -32.52 -9.89 -26.36
CA VAL A 160 -33.31 -9.25 -27.40
C VAL A 160 -34.34 -10.28 -27.85
N SER A 161 -35.63 -9.98 -27.69
CA SER A 161 -36.69 -10.97 -27.89
C SER A 161 -36.42 -12.28 -27.11
N SER A 162 -36.43 -13.43 -27.80
CA SER A 162 -36.09 -14.76 -27.25
C SER A 162 -34.58 -15.06 -27.20
N PHE A 163 -33.73 -14.23 -27.78
CA PHE A 163 -32.28 -14.45 -27.82
C PHE A 163 -31.62 -13.96 -26.54
N ASN A 164 -30.75 -14.81 -25.97
CA ASN A 164 -29.95 -14.47 -24.81
C ASN A 164 -28.47 -14.76 -25.09
N ARG A 165 -27.64 -13.73 -25.01
CA ARG A 165 -26.18 -13.81 -25.23
C ARG A 165 -25.45 -13.29 -24.01
N SER A 166 -24.39 -13.98 -23.61
CA SER A 166 -23.52 -13.56 -22.52
C SER A 166 -22.11 -13.37 -23.04
N VAL A 167 -21.48 -12.29 -22.65
CA VAL A 167 -20.10 -11.97 -23.04
C VAL A 167 -19.31 -11.52 -21.82
N SER A 168 -18.03 -11.89 -21.76
CA SER A 168 -17.12 -11.45 -20.72
C SER A 168 -16.12 -10.46 -21.29
N PHE A 169 -16.02 -9.29 -20.68
CA PHE A 169 -15.04 -8.29 -21.03
C PHE A 169 -13.66 -8.71 -20.47
N PRO A 170 -12.56 -8.57 -21.24
CA PRO A 170 -11.21 -8.85 -20.73
C PRO A 170 -10.88 -8.08 -19.46
N SER A 171 -9.99 -8.63 -18.63
CA SER A 171 -9.62 -8.02 -17.35
C SER A 171 -8.91 -6.68 -17.56
N LEU A 172 -8.96 -5.81 -16.55
CA LEU A 172 -8.28 -4.51 -16.58
C LEU A 172 -6.78 -4.65 -16.92
N SER A 173 -6.11 -5.66 -16.33
CA SER A 173 -4.70 -5.99 -16.63
C SER A 173 -4.43 -6.39 -18.08
N GLU A 174 -5.41 -6.96 -18.77
CA GLU A 174 -5.30 -7.36 -20.17
C GLU A 174 -5.52 -6.18 -21.13
N VAL A 175 -6.37 -5.21 -20.76
CA VAL A 175 -6.78 -4.09 -21.63
C VAL A 175 -5.83 -2.90 -21.54
N CYS A 176 -5.33 -2.58 -20.34
CA CYS A 176 -4.46 -1.42 -20.11
C CYS A 176 -3.14 -1.35 -20.91
N PRO A 177 -2.53 -2.44 -21.39
CA PRO A 177 -1.32 -2.35 -22.23
C PRO A 177 -1.54 -1.66 -23.57
N TYR A 178 -2.78 -1.59 -24.09
CA TYR A 178 -3.06 -1.10 -25.45
C TYR A 178 -4.25 -0.13 -25.56
N ALA A 179 -4.92 0.17 -24.45
CA ALA A 179 -6.06 1.10 -24.39
C ALA A 179 -5.86 2.15 -23.29
N ASP A 180 -6.23 3.39 -23.60
CA ASP A 180 -6.20 4.53 -22.66
C ASP A 180 -7.56 4.69 -22.00
N LEU A 181 -7.80 3.89 -20.94
CA LEU A 181 -8.99 3.95 -20.09
C LEU A 181 -8.69 4.76 -18.82
N GLU A 182 -9.67 5.48 -18.27
CA GLU A 182 -9.51 6.15 -16.96
C GLU A 182 -9.24 5.14 -15.84
N GLU A 183 -9.82 3.94 -15.90
CA GLU A 183 -9.56 2.87 -14.93
C GLU A 183 -8.14 2.32 -15.00
N CYS A 184 -7.45 2.52 -16.14
CA CYS A 184 -6.05 2.14 -16.32
C CYS A 184 -5.08 3.17 -15.72
N LYS A 185 -5.53 4.41 -15.49
CA LYS A 185 -4.72 5.42 -14.81
C LYS A 185 -4.53 5.01 -13.37
N THR A 186 -3.36 4.48 -13.10
CA THR A 186 -2.99 4.08 -11.75
C THR A 186 -2.21 5.23 -11.13
N PRO A 187 -2.59 5.71 -9.93
CA PRO A 187 -1.90 6.82 -9.32
C PRO A 187 -0.43 6.46 -9.12
N ARG A 188 0.47 7.32 -9.57
CA ARG A 188 1.91 7.14 -9.38
C ARG A 188 2.38 8.15 -8.35
N VAL A 189 2.94 7.62 -7.26
CA VAL A 189 3.54 8.43 -6.20
C VAL A 189 5.05 8.27 -6.24
N ILE A 190 5.75 9.39 -6.28
CA ILE A 190 7.21 9.46 -6.21
C ILE A 190 7.64 10.28 -4.98
N PRO A 191 8.68 9.85 -4.26
CA PRO A 191 9.27 10.69 -3.23
C PRO A 191 10.18 11.74 -3.88
N VAL A 192 9.98 13.00 -3.50
CA VAL A 192 10.88 14.11 -3.81
C VAL A 192 11.72 14.39 -2.56
N ILE A 193 13.04 14.32 -2.71
CA ILE A 193 13.98 14.50 -1.60
C ILE A 193 14.38 15.97 -1.52
N ASP A 194 13.95 16.65 -0.46
CA ASP A 194 14.46 17.97 -0.09
C ASP A 194 15.57 17.81 0.95
N ARG A 195 16.82 17.90 0.47
CA ARG A 195 18.01 17.81 1.34
C ARG A 195 18.19 19.05 2.24
N SER A 196 17.75 20.23 1.79
CA SER A 196 17.86 21.46 2.56
C SER A 196 16.88 21.50 3.74
N GLY A 197 15.64 21.06 3.52
CA GLY A 197 14.64 20.88 4.57
C GLY A 197 14.83 19.59 5.38
N GLY A 198 15.65 18.65 4.90
CA GLY A 198 15.89 17.37 5.58
C GLY A 198 14.67 16.45 5.56
N VAL A 199 13.88 16.48 4.49
CA VAL A 199 12.63 15.72 4.35
C VAL A 199 12.50 15.06 2.97
N ALA A 200 11.68 14.01 2.91
CA ALA A 200 11.19 13.40 1.68
C ALA A 200 9.67 13.59 1.61
N GLU A 201 9.20 14.26 0.57
CA GLU A 201 7.79 14.54 0.31
C GLU A 201 7.24 13.55 -0.72
N LEU A 202 6.07 12.99 -0.48
CA LEU A 202 5.39 12.13 -1.45
C LEU A 202 4.57 12.99 -2.40
N ARG A 203 4.90 12.96 -3.69
CA ARG A 203 4.19 13.69 -4.75
C ARG A 203 3.53 12.75 -5.74
N GLU A 204 2.35 13.13 -6.21
CA GLU A 204 1.66 12.47 -7.31
C GLU A 204 2.24 12.95 -8.64
N VAL A 205 2.40 12.04 -9.61
CA VAL A 205 3.05 12.33 -10.90
C VAL A 205 2.09 12.95 -11.91
N ASP A 206 0.79 12.63 -11.83
CA ASP A 206 -0.22 13.24 -12.71
C ASP A 206 -0.88 14.41 -11.98
N GLU A 207 -0.55 15.64 -12.39
CA GLU A 207 -1.16 16.90 -11.94
C GLU A 207 -2.52 17.18 -12.62
N ASP A 208 -2.99 16.30 -13.50
CA ASP A 208 -4.37 16.37 -13.97
C ASP A 208 -5.26 15.76 -12.89
N VAL A 209 -5.87 16.60 -12.05
CA VAL A 209 -7.33 16.62 -11.85
C VAL A 209 -7.72 17.56 -10.70
N SER A 210 -8.67 18.41 -11.06
CA SER A 210 -9.52 19.30 -10.28
C SER A 210 -10.25 18.68 -9.06
N HIS A 211 -9.90 17.48 -8.62
CA HIS A 211 -10.52 16.78 -7.50
C HIS A 211 -9.49 15.88 -6.79
N PRO A 212 -8.89 16.32 -5.66
CA PRO A 212 -7.97 15.53 -4.85
C PRO A 212 -8.69 14.42 -4.05
N GLU A 213 -9.63 13.72 -4.66
CA GLU A 213 -10.43 12.70 -3.99
C GLU A 213 -9.61 11.43 -3.73
N ARG A 214 -8.96 11.46 -2.56
CA ARG A 214 -8.57 10.34 -1.69
C ARG A 214 -7.60 9.34 -2.31
N LEU A 215 -6.51 9.82 -2.90
CA LEU A 215 -5.30 9.01 -3.05
C LEU A 215 -4.93 8.40 -1.69
N ARG A 216 -5.06 7.07 -1.57
CA ARG A 216 -4.68 6.34 -0.36
C ARG A 216 -3.28 5.83 -0.56
N ILE A 217 -2.40 6.20 0.36
CA ILE A 217 -1.00 5.76 0.37
C ILE A 217 -0.78 4.95 1.64
N CYS A 218 -0.16 3.79 1.49
CA CYS A 218 0.46 3.11 2.61
C CYS A 218 1.92 2.78 2.36
N VAL A 219 2.66 2.68 3.45
CA VAL A 219 4.07 2.35 3.44
C VAL A 219 4.23 0.93 3.93
N ARG A 220 5.17 0.22 3.31
CA ARG A 220 5.57 -1.15 3.62
C ARG A 220 7.09 -1.24 3.74
N ARG A 221 7.56 -2.28 4.43
CA ARG A 221 8.97 -2.67 4.56
C ARG A 221 9.22 -3.81 3.58
N GLY A 222 9.70 -3.48 2.38
CA GLY A 222 9.80 -4.42 1.27
C GLY A 222 8.44 -4.74 0.64
N LEU A 223 8.41 -5.78 -0.20
CA LEU A 223 7.26 -6.11 -1.05
C LEU A 223 6.12 -6.84 -0.30
N VAL A 224 6.45 -7.61 0.74
CA VAL A 224 5.51 -8.55 1.40
C VAL A 224 5.12 -8.09 2.83
N GLY A 225 5.48 -6.87 3.23
CA GLY A 225 5.26 -6.35 4.58
C GLY A 225 3.84 -5.81 4.88
N LYS A 226 3.56 -5.59 6.17
CA LYS A 226 2.34 -4.91 6.64
C LYS A 226 2.27 -3.47 6.14
N CYS A 227 1.05 -3.00 5.93
CA CYS A 227 0.73 -1.69 5.37
C CYS A 227 0.41 -0.73 6.52
N TRP A 228 1.17 0.35 6.68
CA TRP A 228 0.89 1.42 7.64
C TRP A 228 0.62 2.76 6.96
N LYS A 229 -0.12 3.62 7.66
CA LYS A 229 -0.44 4.96 7.18
C LYS A 229 0.84 5.79 7.12
N SER A 230 1.13 6.36 5.95
CA SER A 230 2.26 7.28 5.79
C SER A 230 1.88 8.68 6.24
N PRO A 231 2.77 9.40 6.95
CA PRO A 231 2.73 10.86 6.86
C PRO A 231 3.10 11.29 5.42
N PRO A 232 2.58 12.43 4.94
CA PRO A 232 2.91 12.95 3.61
C PRO A 232 4.36 13.44 3.50
N ILE A 233 4.95 13.81 4.64
CA ILE A 233 6.32 14.31 4.78
C ILE A 233 7.07 13.36 5.72
N ILE A 234 8.19 12.82 5.25
CA ILE A 234 9.01 11.86 5.98
C ILE A 234 10.37 12.50 6.29
N PRO A 235 10.79 12.58 7.56
CA PRO A 235 12.12 13.09 7.89
C PRO A 235 13.23 12.23 7.26
N LEU A 236 14.24 12.85 6.68
CA LEU A 236 15.26 12.16 5.88
C LEU A 236 16.03 11.08 6.67
N HIS A 237 16.27 11.30 7.97
CA HIS A 237 16.91 10.34 8.87
C HIS A 237 16.07 9.07 9.15
N SER A 238 14.76 9.15 8.91
CA SER A 238 13.84 8.03 9.04
C SER A 238 13.66 7.27 7.72
N VAL A 239 14.07 7.84 6.58
CA VAL A 239 13.98 7.19 5.27
C VAL A 239 14.97 6.03 5.20
N THR A 240 14.49 4.85 4.80
CA THR A 240 15.30 3.64 4.68
C THR A 240 15.18 2.98 3.30
N SER A 241 16.18 2.17 2.94
CA SER A 241 16.25 1.53 1.62
C SER A 241 15.14 0.51 1.35
N CYS A 242 14.50 -0.03 2.40
CA CYS A 242 13.40 -0.98 2.28
C CYS A 242 12.02 -0.32 2.30
N MET A 243 11.92 1.01 2.43
CA MET A 243 10.62 1.69 2.36
C MET A 243 10.04 1.60 0.95
N CYS A 244 8.84 1.03 0.88
CA CYS A 244 8.05 0.93 -0.34
C CYS A 244 6.68 1.58 -0.11
N PHE A 245 6.15 2.22 -1.14
CA PHE A 245 4.87 2.89 -1.13
C PHE A 245 3.89 2.10 -1.98
N GLN A 246 2.68 1.91 -1.47
CA GLN A 246 1.55 1.39 -2.21
C GLN A 246 0.48 2.47 -2.29
N ALA A 247 0.07 2.83 -3.50
CA ALA A 247 -0.91 3.86 -3.76
C ALA A 247 -2.13 3.29 -4.49
N TRP A 248 -3.32 3.78 -4.14
CA TRP A 248 -4.57 3.38 -4.79
C TRP A 248 -5.67 4.44 -4.62
N THR A 249 -6.59 4.46 -5.59
CA THR A 249 -7.84 5.23 -5.55
C THR A 249 -9.01 4.29 -5.27
N ASN A 250 -9.65 3.76 -6.32
CA ASN A 250 -10.86 2.91 -6.24
C ASN A 250 -10.69 1.51 -6.84
N GLY A 251 -9.46 1.07 -7.14
CA GLY A 251 -9.23 -0.29 -7.60
C GLY A 251 -7.76 -0.63 -7.77
N SER A 252 -7.16 -0.13 -8.84
CA SER A 252 -5.77 -0.46 -9.22
C SER A 252 -4.78 0.01 -8.14
N ARG A 253 -3.89 -0.91 -7.74
CA ARG A 253 -2.86 -0.67 -6.74
C ARG A 253 -1.49 -0.65 -7.41
N THR A 254 -0.81 0.48 -7.35
CA THR A 254 0.62 0.58 -7.70
C THR A 254 1.47 0.39 -6.46
N TRP A 255 2.66 -0.16 -6.65
CA TRP A 255 3.69 -0.17 -5.64
C TRP A 255 5.01 0.37 -6.22
N SER A 256 5.80 1.01 -5.36
CA SER A 256 7.09 1.59 -5.73
C SER A 256 8.07 1.51 -4.56
N CYS A 257 9.30 1.05 -4.81
CA CYS A 257 10.39 0.99 -3.83
C CYS A 257 11.55 1.90 -4.27
N PRO A 258 11.42 3.21 -4.10
CA PRO A 258 12.32 4.19 -4.71
C PRO A 258 13.73 4.23 -4.08
N PHE A 259 13.87 3.75 -2.85
CA PHE A 259 15.09 3.91 -2.06
C PHE A 259 16.02 2.69 -2.04
N THR A 260 15.65 1.59 -2.71
CA THR A 260 16.34 0.30 -2.60
C THR A 260 17.81 0.35 -3.00
N LYS A 261 18.17 1.20 -3.98
CA LYS A 261 19.55 1.34 -4.47
C LYS A 261 20.34 2.44 -3.77
N ASN A 262 19.74 3.20 -2.85
CA ASN A 262 20.38 4.35 -2.23
C ASN A 262 21.18 3.94 -0.99
N LYS A 263 22.51 4.17 -1.02
CA LYS A 263 23.43 3.82 0.07
C LYS A 263 23.16 4.62 1.35
N GLU A 264 22.81 5.91 1.22
CA GLU A 264 22.51 6.81 2.35
C GLU A 264 21.36 6.26 3.20
N PHE A 265 20.30 5.81 2.54
CA PHE A 265 19.12 5.25 3.21
C PHE A 265 19.34 3.83 3.73
N ARG A 266 20.33 3.10 3.18
CA ARG A 266 20.79 1.85 3.79
C ARG A 266 21.51 2.14 5.11
N GLU A 267 22.34 3.17 5.17
CA GLU A 267 23.02 3.57 6.42
C GLU A 267 22.04 4.03 7.49
N ASN A 268 20.96 4.71 7.13
CA ASN A 268 19.89 5.05 8.08
C ASN A 268 19.27 3.80 8.71
N ALA A 269 19.08 2.73 7.93
CA ALA A 269 18.57 1.47 8.45
C ALA A 269 19.52 0.84 9.48
N VAL A 270 20.84 0.92 9.23
CA VAL A 270 21.87 0.43 10.16
C VAL A 270 21.96 1.31 11.41
N ARG A 271 21.96 2.64 11.26
CA ARG A 271 22.02 3.61 12.37
C ARG A 271 20.83 3.51 13.31
N ASN A 272 19.65 3.21 12.77
CA ASN A 272 18.41 3.08 13.55
C ASN A 272 18.19 1.65 14.10
N ALA A 273 19.16 0.74 13.94
CA ALA A 273 19.11 -0.56 14.58
C ALA A 273 19.42 -0.44 16.08
N SER A 274 18.63 -1.08 16.93
CA SER A 274 18.79 -1.00 18.38
C SER A 274 18.62 -2.34 19.07
N LEU A 275 19.43 -2.59 20.08
CA LEU A 275 19.46 -3.82 20.85
C LEU A 275 18.98 -3.56 22.28
N THR A 276 18.03 -4.36 22.75
CA THR A 276 17.58 -4.39 24.14
C THR A 276 18.04 -5.69 24.79
N VAL A 277 18.50 -5.62 26.04
CA VAL A 277 19.06 -6.76 26.78
C VAL A 277 18.43 -6.84 28.17
N SER A 278 18.01 -8.03 28.58
CA SER A 278 17.47 -8.31 29.91
C SER A 278 18.00 -9.63 30.48
N HIS A 279 18.23 -9.65 31.79
CA HIS A 279 18.51 -10.88 32.52
C HIS A 279 17.20 -11.49 33.01
N ASN A 280 16.96 -12.72 32.59
CA ASN A 280 15.80 -13.53 32.93
C ASN A 280 16.24 -14.86 33.56
N LYS A 281 15.28 -15.73 33.87
CA LYS A 281 15.51 -17.12 34.26
C LYS A 281 14.66 -18.05 33.40
N THR A 282 15.18 -19.24 33.09
CA THR A 282 14.36 -20.31 32.49
C THR A 282 13.33 -20.83 33.51
N ASN A 283 12.38 -21.64 33.05
CA ASN A 283 11.44 -22.36 33.92
C ASN A 283 12.16 -23.21 34.97
N ASP A 284 13.33 -23.78 34.63
CA ASP A 284 14.18 -24.54 35.55
C ASP A 284 15.04 -23.66 36.49
N GLY A 285 14.84 -22.33 36.47
CA GLY A 285 15.58 -21.39 37.30
C GLY A 285 17.00 -21.04 36.81
N ARG A 286 17.43 -21.49 35.62
CA ARG A 286 18.76 -21.18 35.07
C ARG A 286 18.82 -19.72 34.63
N PRO A 287 19.93 -18.99 34.88
CA PRO A 287 20.06 -17.59 34.48
C PRO A 287 20.21 -17.46 32.96
N VAL A 288 19.47 -16.52 32.38
CA VAL A 288 19.42 -16.28 30.93
C VAL A 288 19.69 -14.81 30.64
N LEU A 289 20.47 -14.54 29.61
CA LEU A 289 20.59 -13.23 29.01
C LEU A 289 19.75 -13.20 27.74
N SER A 290 18.55 -12.63 27.82
CA SER A 290 17.67 -12.45 26.69
C SER A 290 17.94 -11.13 25.99
N TRP A 291 17.76 -11.12 24.68
CA TRP A 291 18.03 -9.95 23.86
C TRP A 291 17.01 -9.84 22.73
N ILE A 292 16.77 -8.59 22.32
CA ILE A 292 15.88 -8.23 21.21
C ILE A 292 16.60 -7.20 20.35
N LEU A 293 16.90 -7.54 19.11
CA LEU A 293 17.43 -6.62 18.11
C LEU A 293 16.29 -6.14 17.23
N SER A 294 16.11 -4.83 17.12
CA SER A 294 15.11 -4.20 16.27
C SER A 294 15.77 -3.35 15.19
N ALA A 295 15.20 -3.36 13.99
CA ALA A 295 15.68 -2.57 12.86
C ALA A 295 14.51 -2.17 11.95
N PRO A 296 14.63 -1.07 11.19
CA PRO A 296 13.60 -0.66 10.24
C PRO A 296 13.59 -1.51 8.97
N CYS A 297 14.67 -2.22 8.64
CA CYS A 297 14.79 -3.12 7.47
C CYS A 297 15.34 -4.48 7.89
N SER A 298 15.09 -5.51 7.07
CA SER A 298 15.80 -6.78 7.22
C SER A 298 17.26 -6.60 6.80
N LEU A 299 18.18 -6.89 7.71
CA LEU A 299 19.62 -6.67 7.56
C LEU A 299 20.37 -7.92 8.02
N GLU A 300 21.61 -8.09 7.54
CA GLU A 300 22.47 -9.13 8.09
C GLU A 300 22.91 -8.73 9.49
N ALA A 301 22.71 -9.61 10.46
CA ALA A 301 23.01 -9.33 11.85
C ALA A 301 23.81 -10.44 12.50
N GLU A 302 24.81 -10.08 13.29
CA GLU A 302 25.51 -10.99 14.20
C GLU A 302 25.32 -10.48 15.63
N VAL A 303 24.97 -11.36 16.58
CA VAL A 303 24.76 -11.00 17.98
C VAL A 303 25.56 -11.96 18.87
N TRP A 304 26.29 -11.42 19.85
CA TRP A 304 27.08 -12.24 20.77
C TRP A 304 27.22 -11.60 22.15
N PRO A 305 27.29 -12.42 23.21
CA PRO A 305 27.58 -11.92 24.55
C PRO A 305 29.06 -11.57 24.67
N CYS A 306 29.35 -10.54 25.46
CA CYS A 306 30.69 -10.11 25.78
C CYS A 306 30.80 -9.77 27.27
N ARG A 307 32.00 -9.91 27.81
CA ARG A 307 32.33 -9.66 29.22
C ARG A 307 33.07 -8.34 29.34
N MET A 308 32.52 -7.43 30.14
CA MET A 308 33.22 -6.20 30.51
C MET A 308 34.30 -6.47 31.55
N GLY A 309 35.49 -5.90 31.33
CA GLY A 309 36.58 -5.90 32.30
C GLY A 309 36.32 -4.95 33.46
N ALA A 310 37.08 -5.10 34.56
CA ALA A 310 36.91 -4.29 35.77
C ALA A 310 37.62 -2.92 35.72
N GLY A 311 38.32 -2.60 34.63
CA GLY A 311 39.19 -1.42 34.51
C GLY A 311 38.57 -0.26 33.69
N PRO A 312 38.99 0.99 33.92
CA PRO A 312 38.61 2.12 33.07
C PRO A 312 39.14 1.90 31.65
N GLY A 313 38.26 1.98 30.65
CA GLY A 313 38.62 1.77 29.24
C GLY A 313 38.74 0.30 28.80
N SER A 314 38.36 -0.67 29.65
CA SER A 314 38.37 -2.08 29.23
C SER A 314 37.32 -2.33 28.15
N ASP A 315 37.75 -2.77 26.97
CA ASP A 315 36.86 -3.21 25.90
C ASP A 315 36.13 -4.50 26.28
N CYS A 316 34.93 -4.68 25.74
CA CYS A 316 34.09 -5.85 25.98
C CYS A 316 34.62 -7.04 25.17
N LYS A 317 35.17 -8.04 25.87
CA LYS A 317 35.74 -9.25 25.27
C LYS A 317 34.64 -10.27 24.97
N GLU A 318 34.58 -10.76 23.74
CA GLU A 318 33.61 -11.77 23.32
C GLU A 318 33.72 -13.06 24.14
N VAL A 319 32.58 -13.67 24.43
CA VAL A 319 32.51 -15.03 24.96
C VAL A 319 32.40 -15.99 23.77
N PRO A 320 33.42 -16.84 23.54
CA PRO A 320 33.46 -17.69 22.35
C PRO A 320 32.33 -18.73 22.36
N GLY A 321 31.84 -19.09 21.17
CA GLY A 321 30.86 -20.17 20.98
C GLY A 321 29.38 -19.74 21.06
N PHE A 322 29.08 -18.49 21.42
CA PHE A 322 27.69 -17.99 21.55
C PHE A 322 27.29 -17.00 20.45
N ARG A 323 28.15 -16.74 19.47
CA ARG A 323 27.84 -15.83 18.38
C ARG A 323 26.79 -16.45 17.46
N VAL A 324 25.69 -15.73 17.24
CA VAL A 324 24.62 -16.14 16.34
C VAL A 324 24.59 -15.19 15.14
N LYS A 325 24.38 -15.75 13.94
CA LYS A 325 24.30 -15.00 12.68
C LYS A 325 22.92 -15.15 12.06
N TYR A 326 22.36 -14.03 11.62
CA TYR A 326 21.08 -13.89 10.95
C TYR A 326 21.29 -13.33 9.54
N THR A 327 20.50 -13.81 8.59
CA THR A 327 20.57 -13.40 7.18
C THR A 327 19.36 -12.55 6.79
N LYS A 328 19.42 -11.88 5.63
CA LYS A 328 18.33 -10.98 5.18
C LYS A 328 17.01 -11.68 4.89
N ASP A 329 17.05 -12.93 4.45
CA ASP A 329 15.86 -13.60 3.89
C ASP A 329 15.12 -14.49 4.90
N LEU A 330 15.65 -14.64 6.11
CA LEU A 330 15.15 -15.57 7.13
C LEU A 330 15.18 -14.93 8.52
N GLN A 331 14.12 -15.16 9.32
CA GLN A 331 14.04 -14.97 10.78
C GLN A 331 13.60 -13.61 11.35
N TRP A 332 13.46 -12.53 10.56
CA TRP A 332 12.94 -11.26 11.09
C TRP A 332 11.41 -11.30 11.26
N SER A 333 10.94 -10.96 12.46
CA SER A 333 9.52 -10.83 12.79
C SER A 333 9.05 -9.39 12.63
N GLU A 334 7.82 -9.17 12.15
CA GLU A 334 7.27 -7.83 11.93
C GLU A 334 6.17 -7.46 12.92
N ASN A 335 6.37 -6.36 13.65
CA ASN A 335 5.32 -5.68 14.41
C ASN A 335 4.83 -4.41 13.66
N ASN A 336 3.94 -3.62 14.26
CA ASN A 336 3.38 -2.44 13.58
C ASN A 336 4.40 -1.32 13.28
N SER A 337 5.54 -1.26 13.97
CA SER A 337 6.51 -0.15 13.90
C SER A 337 7.92 -0.54 13.46
N THR A 338 8.31 -1.82 13.56
CA THR A 338 9.71 -2.29 13.38
C THR A 338 9.77 -3.78 13.02
N LEU A 339 10.88 -4.18 12.41
CA LEU A 339 11.29 -5.57 12.34
C LEU A 339 12.14 -5.91 13.57
N TRP A 340 12.03 -7.12 14.08
CA TRP A 340 12.82 -7.56 15.22
C TRP A 340 13.18 -9.04 15.17
N ILE A 341 14.28 -9.37 15.84
CA ILE A 341 14.72 -10.73 16.14
C ILE A 341 15.07 -10.83 17.62
N SER A 342 14.88 -12.00 18.21
CA SER A 342 15.25 -12.24 19.60
C SER A 342 16.01 -13.54 19.76
N GLY A 343 16.67 -13.67 20.91
CA GLY A 343 17.32 -14.89 21.33
C GLY A 343 17.69 -14.85 22.80
N GLU A 344 18.23 -15.97 23.24
CA GLU A 344 18.55 -16.20 24.65
C GLU A 344 19.91 -16.89 24.77
N PHE A 345 20.75 -16.37 25.67
CA PHE A 345 21.99 -17.03 26.06
C PHE A 345 21.80 -17.65 27.45
N VAL A 346 21.77 -18.98 27.52
CA VAL A 346 21.56 -19.74 28.76
C VAL A 346 22.86 -19.84 29.56
N ASN A 347 22.74 -19.88 30.90
CA ASN A 347 23.85 -19.92 31.86
C ASN A 347 24.66 -18.62 31.92
N PHE A 348 24.04 -17.48 31.65
CA PHE A 348 24.64 -16.16 31.78
C PHE A 348 24.13 -15.46 33.05
N SER A 349 24.82 -15.67 34.17
CA SER A 349 24.60 -14.93 35.42
C SER A 349 25.48 -13.69 35.49
N SER A 350 24.91 -12.55 35.83
CA SER A 350 25.69 -11.38 36.25
C SER A 350 26.10 -11.54 37.71
N HIS A 351 27.38 -11.88 37.94
CA HIS A 351 27.99 -11.82 39.27
C HIS A 351 28.69 -10.46 39.46
N ARG A 352 28.87 -10.03 40.71
CA ARG A 352 29.37 -8.68 41.09
C ARG A 352 30.71 -8.25 40.45
N HIS A 353 31.45 -9.17 39.83
CA HIS A 353 32.76 -8.92 39.22
C HIS A 353 32.76 -8.91 37.68
N PHE A 354 31.70 -9.40 37.01
CA PHE A 354 31.62 -9.48 35.55
C PHE A 354 30.23 -9.09 35.07
N LEU A 355 30.14 -7.96 34.36
CA LEU A 355 28.93 -7.54 33.66
C LEU A 355 28.89 -8.24 32.31
N HIS A 356 27.86 -9.07 32.12
CA HIS A 356 27.57 -9.64 30.81
C HIS A 356 26.77 -8.63 30.01
N CYS A 357 27.35 -8.21 28.89
CA CYS A 357 26.76 -7.29 27.93
C CYS A 357 26.61 -8.02 26.60
N VAL A 358 25.92 -7.40 25.66
CA VAL A 358 25.75 -7.95 24.32
C VAL A 358 26.29 -6.94 23.31
N LYS A 359 27.12 -7.42 22.38
CA LYS A 359 27.52 -6.68 21.19
C LYS A 359 26.77 -7.25 20.00
N PHE A 360 26.54 -6.39 19.02
CA PHE A 360 25.92 -6.79 17.78
C PHE A 360 26.58 -6.07 16.61
N LYS A 361 26.48 -6.69 15.44
CA LYS A 361 26.97 -6.16 14.17
C LYS A 361 25.86 -6.23 13.15
N VAL A 362 25.60 -5.14 12.45
CA VAL A 362 24.56 -5.05 11.43
C VAL A 362 25.18 -4.57 10.12
N ASP A 363 25.01 -5.35 9.05
CA ASP A 363 25.49 -5.03 7.70
C ASP A 363 26.99 -4.61 7.66
N GLY A 364 27.80 -5.19 8.55
CA GLY A 364 29.24 -4.90 8.65
C GLY A 364 29.66 -3.98 9.80
N VAL A 365 28.73 -3.19 10.35
CA VAL A 365 29.02 -2.17 11.38
C VAL A 365 28.84 -2.75 12.77
N ILE A 366 29.86 -2.65 13.63
CA ILE A 366 29.84 -3.15 15.01
C ILE A 366 29.36 -2.03 15.94
N SER A 367 28.42 -2.34 16.81
CA SER A 367 27.85 -1.42 17.79
C SER A 367 28.57 -1.48 19.14
N ASP A 368 28.37 -0.44 19.95
CA ASP A 368 28.79 -0.40 21.35
C ASP A 368 28.10 -1.48 22.20
N PRO A 369 28.76 -1.98 23.27
CA PRO A 369 28.20 -3.02 24.12
C PRO A 369 26.97 -2.51 24.90
N VAL A 370 25.87 -3.26 24.82
CA VAL A 370 24.64 -2.96 25.56
C VAL A 370 24.54 -3.84 26.80
N CYS A 371 24.38 -3.22 27.97
CA CYS A 371 24.28 -3.89 29.26
C CYS A 371 23.01 -3.43 29.99
N GLN A 372 22.33 -4.33 30.72
CA GLN A 372 21.12 -3.99 31.47
C GLN A 372 21.38 -2.98 32.61
N TYR A 373 22.53 -3.11 33.30
CA TYR A 373 22.90 -2.22 34.40
C TYR A 373 24.13 -1.39 34.01
N ASN A 374 23.93 -0.09 33.79
CA ASN A 374 25.02 0.82 33.45
C ASN A 374 25.76 1.26 34.74
N THR A 375 26.83 0.56 35.08
CA THR A 375 27.62 0.83 36.29
C THR A 375 28.53 2.06 36.19
N ARG A 376 28.62 2.70 35.00
CA ARG A 376 29.59 3.78 34.74
C ARG A 376 29.31 5.06 35.52
N ARG A 377 28.05 5.39 35.85
CA ARG A 377 27.69 6.65 36.52
C ARG A 377 27.62 6.56 38.06
N TRP A 378 27.29 5.40 38.63
CA TRP A 378 27.11 5.26 40.09
C TRP A 378 28.43 5.27 40.88
N ARG A 379 29.54 4.82 40.26
CA ARG A 379 30.85 4.72 40.95
C ARG A 379 31.48 6.06 41.30
N TRP A 380 31.08 7.15 40.65
CA TRP A 380 31.64 8.49 40.89
C TRP A 380 30.74 9.38 41.73
N SER A 381 29.41 9.19 41.69
CA SER A 381 28.49 9.96 42.51
C SER A 381 28.63 9.63 44.01
N ALA A 382 28.83 8.35 44.36
CA ALA A 382 28.98 7.91 45.74
C ALA A 382 30.19 8.54 46.48
N PRO A 383 31.44 8.48 45.96
CA PRO A 383 32.58 9.11 46.65
C PRO A 383 32.47 10.63 46.71
N VAL A 384 31.87 11.28 45.70
CA VAL A 384 31.63 12.73 45.71
C VAL A 384 30.60 13.10 46.79
N LEU A 385 29.51 12.36 46.92
CA LEU A 385 28.51 12.55 47.98
C LEU A 385 29.09 12.32 49.37
N VAL A 386 29.92 11.28 49.54
CA VAL A 386 30.61 11.01 50.81
C VAL A 386 31.58 12.15 51.15
N ALA A 387 32.37 12.63 50.17
CA ALA A 387 33.26 13.76 50.38
C ALA A 387 32.49 15.02 50.81
N LEU A 388 31.39 15.35 50.13
CA LEU A 388 30.53 16.49 50.50
C LEU A 388 29.96 16.36 51.92
N LEU A 389 29.52 15.17 52.31
CA LEU A 389 29.05 14.90 53.67
C LEU A 389 30.16 15.10 54.72
N VAL A 390 31.36 14.60 54.45
CA VAL A 390 32.51 14.77 55.35
C VAL A 390 32.87 16.25 55.48
N PHE A 391 32.93 17.00 54.39
CA PHE A 391 33.18 18.45 54.44
C PHE A 391 32.09 19.20 55.21
N GLY A 392 30.82 18.81 55.04
CA GLY A 392 29.71 19.36 55.80
C GLY A 392 29.84 19.11 57.31
N LEU A 393 30.14 17.87 57.71
CA LEU A 393 30.32 17.50 59.13
C LEU A 393 31.52 18.22 59.76
N VAL A 394 32.63 18.35 59.03
CA VAL A 394 33.81 19.11 59.48
C VAL A 394 33.44 20.58 59.68
N GLY A 395 32.70 21.19 58.73
CA GLY A 395 32.22 22.56 58.84
C GLY A 395 31.34 22.79 60.07
N VAL A 396 30.38 21.87 60.32
CA VAL A 396 29.53 21.90 61.52
C VAL A 396 30.36 21.77 62.80
N GLY A 397 31.32 20.83 62.83
CA GLY A 397 32.23 20.64 63.96
C GLY A 397 33.03 21.91 64.29
N VAL A 398 33.59 22.57 63.28
CA VAL A 398 34.32 23.83 63.44
C VAL A 398 33.40 24.95 63.95
N CYS A 399 32.16 25.03 63.45
CA CYS A 399 31.17 25.99 63.92
C CYS A 399 30.78 25.78 65.39
N LEU A 400 30.58 24.53 65.81
CA LEU A 400 30.28 24.17 67.20
C LEU A 400 31.46 24.47 68.13
N LEU A 401 32.69 24.16 67.73
CA LEU A 401 33.90 24.50 68.47
C LEU A 401 34.07 26.02 68.60
N ARG A 402 33.88 26.78 67.51
CA ARG A 402 33.90 28.26 67.56
C ARG A 402 32.84 28.83 68.51
N ARG A 403 31.62 28.27 68.51
CA ARG A 403 30.56 28.68 69.45
C ARG A 403 30.94 28.34 70.89
N ARG A 404 31.50 27.16 71.16
CA ARG A 404 31.94 26.75 72.50
C ARG A 404 33.07 27.62 73.03
N ILE A 405 34.07 27.92 72.20
CA ILE A 405 35.20 28.80 72.58
C ILE A 405 34.69 30.23 72.83
N ARG A 406 33.83 30.78 71.97
CA ARG A 406 33.23 32.11 72.21
C ARG A 406 32.35 32.14 73.45
N GLY A 407 31.60 31.07 73.74
CA GLY A 407 30.79 30.94 74.95
C GLY A 407 31.65 30.89 76.21
N GLN A 408 32.73 30.11 76.20
CA GLN A 408 33.71 30.03 77.29
C GLN A 408 34.42 31.38 77.51
N LEU A 409 34.78 32.09 76.44
CA LEU A 409 35.40 33.42 76.52
C LEU A 409 34.45 34.47 77.10
N LYS A 410 33.16 34.42 76.72
CA LYS A 410 32.11 35.28 77.32
C LYS A 410 31.90 34.96 78.81
N LEU A 411 31.90 33.69 79.19
CA LEU A 411 31.77 33.27 80.59
C LEU A 411 32.98 33.74 81.44
N LEU A 412 34.20 33.65 80.90
CA LEU A 412 35.43 34.14 81.53
C LEU A 412 35.46 35.67 81.67
N LEU A 413 34.90 36.41 80.69
CA LEU A 413 34.75 37.86 80.77
C LEU A 413 33.68 38.27 81.81
N ILE A 414 32.57 37.54 81.91
CA ILE A 414 31.55 37.76 82.95
C ILE A 414 32.11 37.43 84.34
N PHE A 415 32.86 36.35 84.50
CA PHE A 415 33.54 36.02 85.76
C PHE A 415 34.59 37.09 86.16
N LYS A 416 35.34 37.63 85.19
CA LYS A 416 36.24 38.76 85.44
C LYS A 416 35.49 40.05 85.81
N ALA A 417 34.32 40.30 85.23
CA ALA A 417 33.49 41.46 85.57
C ALA A 417 32.89 41.35 86.99
N LEU A 418 32.37 40.16 87.36
CA LEU A 418 31.87 39.88 88.71
C LEU A 418 32.98 39.96 89.77
N LYS A 419 34.18 39.48 89.47
CA LYS A 419 35.34 39.60 90.38
C LYS A 419 35.81 41.05 90.56
N LYS A 420 35.57 41.92 89.57
CA LYS A 420 35.89 43.35 89.64
C LYS A 420 34.85 44.14 90.45
N GLN A 421 33.60 43.69 90.49
CA GLN A 421 32.55 44.29 91.33
C GLN A 421 32.71 43.98 92.83
N HIS A 422 33.28 42.84 93.20
CA HIS A 422 33.57 42.51 94.61
C HIS A 422 34.78 43.24 95.22
N ILE A 423 35.55 44.00 94.45
CA ILE A 423 36.69 44.81 94.93
C ILE A 423 36.27 46.28 95.17
N ILE A 424 35.02 46.64 94.85
CA ILE A 424 34.45 47.98 95.05
C ILE A 424 33.17 47.85 95.90
N LEU A 425 33.33 47.40 97.15
CA LEU A 425 32.38 47.55 98.26
C LEU A 425 33.12 47.15 99.54
N ILE A 426 33.96 48.09 100.01
CA ILE A 426 34.25 48.33 101.42
C ILE A 426 33.27 49.41 101.86
#